data_AF-A0A1F8B2L2-F1
#
_entry.id   AF-A0A1F8B2L2-F1
#
_cell.length_a   1.000
_cell.length_b   1.000
_cell.length_c   1.000
_cell.angle_alpha   90.00
_cell.angle_beta   90.00
_cell.angle_gamma   90.00
#
_symmetry.space_group_name_H-M   'P 1'
#
loop_
_entity.id
_entity.type
_entity.pdbx_description
1 polymer ?
#
loop_
_entity_poly.entity_id
_entity_poly.type
_entity_poly.pdbx_seq_one_letter_code
_entity_poly.pdbx_strand_id
1 'polypeptide(L)'
;MNIKGVFPIFLLLLGIGSVAFSYYYNQGSLQNLFKKNKQVQQAEVNEKSVLSNQIVISETPLPTPTIQVEPEIIVSTPVPSFSATMNTETKFVGDGNWTLSANVSANKEIKSCDFEIGYPGVWATKSGDVAGTTCRVESDRLNFEYLKAWVKVTSKNGDVFEKGDHPYN
;
A
#
# COMPACT_ATOMS: atom_id res chain seq x y z
N MET A 1 2.84 32.51 60.23
CA MET A 1 2.35 31.35 59.45
C MET A 1 2.71 31.59 57.98
N ASN A 2 3.63 30.79 57.42
CA ASN A 2 4.18 30.98 56.07
C ASN A 2 3.47 30.04 55.07
N ILE A 3 2.60 30.59 54.21
CA ILE A 3 1.81 29.86 53.20
C ILE A 3 2.53 29.91 51.83
N LYS A 4 3.83 29.58 51.78
CA LYS A 4 4.61 29.60 50.52
C LYS A 4 4.91 28.22 49.94
N GLY A 5 4.46 27.12 50.58
CA GLY A 5 4.79 25.75 50.18
C GLY A 5 3.75 24.99 49.36
N VAL A 6 2.50 25.48 49.27
CA VAL A 6 1.39 24.70 48.67
C VAL A 6 1.16 25.01 47.18
N PHE A 7 1.61 26.18 46.72
CA PHE A 7 1.41 26.63 45.34
C PHE A 7 2.12 25.79 44.25
N PRO A 8 3.37 25.29 44.43
CA PRO A 8 4.04 24.55 43.37
C PRO A 8 3.50 23.13 43.19
N ILE A 9 2.88 22.54 44.22
CA ILE A 9 2.34 21.18 44.18
C ILE A 9 1.04 21.14 43.35
N PHE A 10 0.23 22.20 43.41
CA PHE A 10 -1.02 22.29 42.64
C PHE A 10 -0.77 22.42 41.13
N LEU A 11 0.31 23.12 40.73
CA LEU A 11 0.72 23.22 39.33
C LEU A 11 1.25 21.88 38.79
N LEU A 12 1.92 21.08 39.61
CA LEU A 12 2.41 19.76 39.21
C LEU A 12 1.27 18.79 38.89
N LEU A 13 0.18 18.82 39.68
CA LEU A 13 -0.97 17.92 39.49
C LEU A 13 -1.80 18.25 38.23
N LEU A 14 -1.91 19.53 37.86
CA LEU A 14 -2.60 19.94 36.62
C LEU A 14 -1.87 19.47 35.35
N GLY A 15 -0.53 19.36 35.38
CA GLY A 15 0.26 18.87 34.25
C GLY A 15 0.01 17.39 33.94
N ILE A 16 -0.18 16.55 34.97
CA ILE A 16 -0.31 15.09 34.81
C ILE A 16 -1.68 14.72 34.20
N GLY A 17 -2.74 15.50 34.50
CA GLY A 17 -4.07 15.29 33.94
C GLY A 17 -4.18 15.46 32.42
N SER A 18 -3.35 16.34 31.83
CA SER A 18 -3.36 16.61 30.38
C SER A 18 -2.77 15.44 29.56
N VAL A 19 -1.84 14.69 30.15
CA VAL A 19 -1.22 13.54 29.48
C VAL A 19 -2.19 12.35 29.40
N ALA A 20 -3.00 12.15 30.44
CA ALA A 20 -4.02 11.08 30.47
C ALA A 20 -5.14 11.32 29.44
N PHE A 21 -5.55 12.58 29.24
CA PHE A 21 -6.60 12.92 28.26
C PHE A 21 -6.14 12.69 26.81
N SER A 22 -4.87 12.97 26.51
CA SER A 22 -4.27 12.73 25.19
C SER A 22 -4.16 11.24 24.85
N TYR A 23 -3.93 10.40 25.85
CA TYR A 23 -3.85 8.94 25.66
C TYR A 23 -5.23 8.33 25.36
N TYR A 24 -6.29 8.84 25.98
CA TYR A 24 -7.65 8.32 25.79
C TYR A 24 -8.24 8.68 24.42
N TYR A 25 -7.94 9.87 23.89
CA TYR A 25 -8.44 10.28 22.57
C TYR A 25 -7.82 9.48 21.42
N ASN A 26 -6.60 8.97 21.60
CA ASN A 26 -5.90 8.21 20.56
C ASN A 26 -6.42 6.77 20.40
N GLN A 27 -6.99 6.17 21.45
CA GLN A 27 -7.57 4.82 21.34
C GLN A 27 -8.94 4.79 20.63
N GLY A 28 -9.73 5.86 20.69
CA GLY A 28 -11.04 5.93 20.03
C GLY A 28 -10.95 5.95 18.49
N SER A 29 -9.86 6.47 17.92
CA SER A 29 -9.70 6.60 16.47
C SER A 29 -9.37 5.28 15.77
N LEU A 30 -8.72 4.32 16.47
CA LEU A 30 -8.33 3.05 15.87
C LEU A 30 -9.52 2.10 15.67
N GLN A 31 -10.53 2.14 16.53
CA GLN A 31 -11.71 1.28 16.35
C GLN A 31 -12.58 1.68 15.14
N ASN A 32 -12.56 2.96 14.74
CA ASN A 32 -13.28 3.44 13.56
C ASN A 32 -12.59 3.04 12.24
N LEU A 33 -11.27 2.82 12.25
CA LEU A 33 -10.52 2.35 11.07
C LEU A 33 -10.75 0.85 10.80
N PHE A 34 -10.91 0.03 11.84
CA PHE A 34 -11.20 -1.41 11.67
C PHE A 34 -12.65 -1.71 11.27
N LYS A 35 -13.61 -0.83 11.57
CA LYS A 35 -15.00 -1.00 11.10
C LYS A 35 -15.20 -0.66 9.62
N LYS A 36 -14.35 0.19 9.02
CA LYS A 36 -14.54 0.64 7.63
C LYS A 36 -13.94 -0.30 6.58
N ASN A 37 -13.12 -1.27 6.99
CA ASN A 37 -12.40 -2.18 6.08
C ASN A 37 -13.03 -3.59 5.95
N LYS A 38 -14.24 -3.81 6.50
CA LYS A 38 -14.98 -5.09 6.38
C LYS A 38 -16.18 -5.03 5.43
N GLN A 39 -16.28 -4.01 4.57
CA GLN A 39 -17.40 -3.84 3.63
C GLN A 39 -16.98 -3.63 2.16
N VAL A 40 -15.80 -4.08 1.76
CA VAL A 40 -15.41 -4.09 0.34
C VAL A 40 -14.94 -5.49 -0.07
N GLN A 41 -15.84 -6.47 0.06
CA GLN A 41 -15.79 -7.72 -0.71
C GLN A 41 -17.22 -8.24 -0.88
N GLN A 42 -17.92 -7.74 -1.91
CA GLN A 42 -18.93 -8.47 -2.71
C GLN A 42 -19.74 -7.46 -3.53
N ALA A 43 -19.27 -7.14 -4.72
CA ALA A 43 -20.11 -6.56 -5.76
C ALA A 43 -19.43 -6.77 -7.12
N GLU A 44 -19.52 -7.99 -7.65
CA GLU A 44 -19.24 -8.36 -9.04
C GLU A 44 -19.53 -9.88 -9.11
N VAL A 45 -20.34 -10.46 -10.01
CA VAL A 45 -20.93 -10.04 -11.28
C VAL A 45 -22.28 -10.76 -11.40
N ASN A 46 -23.31 -9.99 -11.80
CA ASN A 46 -24.59 -10.51 -12.24
C ASN A 46 -24.49 -10.66 -13.77
N GLU A 47 -24.38 -11.86 -14.30
CA GLU A 47 -24.60 -12.11 -15.72
C GLU A 47 -25.71 -13.14 -15.91
N LYS A 48 -26.80 -12.62 -16.48
CA LYS A 48 -27.84 -13.38 -17.18
C LYS A 48 -27.19 -14.30 -18.21
N SER A 49 -27.62 -15.55 -18.25
CA SER A 49 -27.81 -16.21 -19.54
C SER A 49 -29.00 -17.15 -19.46
N VAL A 50 -30.07 -16.71 -20.11
CA VAL A 50 -31.24 -17.52 -20.46
C VAL A 50 -30.83 -18.30 -21.70
N LEU A 51 -30.96 -19.63 -21.69
CA LEU A 51 -31.10 -20.37 -22.95
C LEU A 51 -32.09 -21.53 -22.77
N SER A 52 -33.34 -21.21 -23.07
CA SER A 52 -34.30 -22.15 -23.61
C SER A 52 -33.96 -22.36 -25.09
N ASN A 53 -33.86 -23.59 -25.56
CA ASN A 53 -34.54 -23.98 -26.80
C ASN A 53 -34.64 -25.49 -26.97
N GLN A 54 -35.83 -25.86 -27.46
CA GLN A 54 -36.34 -27.19 -27.70
C GLN A 54 -35.59 -27.92 -28.80
N ILE A 55 -35.52 -29.24 -28.67
CA ILE A 55 -35.03 -30.17 -29.68
C ILE A 55 -36.18 -30.39 -30.69
N VAL A 56 -35.96 -30.00 -31.95
CA VAL A 56 -36.80 -30.38 -33.10
C VAL A 56 -35.95 -31.26 -34.02
N ILE A 57 -36.45 -32.45 -34.32
CA ILE A 57 -35.84 -33.43 -35.23
C ILE A 57 -36.31 -33.11 -36.64
N SER A 58 -35.41 -32.94 -37.62
CA SER A 58 -35.71 -33.28 -39.02
C SER A 58 -34.45 -33.40 -39.90
N GLU A 59 -34.35 -34.60 -40.48
CA GLU A 59 -33.76 -35.09 -41.73
C GLU A 59 -32.56 -34.40 -42.40
N THR A 60 -31.55 -35.26 -42.62
CA THR A 60 -30.25 -35.05 -43.24
C THR A 60 -30.29 -34.75 -44.74
N PRO A 61 -29.68 -33.64 -45.19
CA PRO A 61 -29.09 -33.53 -46.52
C PRO A 61 -27.56 -33.66 -46.47
N LEU A 62 -27.00 -34.38 -47.43
CA LEU A 62 -25.57 -34.69 -47.60
C LEU A 62 -24.72 -33.40 -47.69
N PRO A 63 -23.65 -33.23 -46.89
CA PRO A 63 -22.89 -31.97 -46.88
C PRO A 63 -21.89 -31.88 -48.04
N THR A 64 -21.97 -30.79 -48.78
CA THR A 64 -20.91 -30.27 -49.66
C THR A 64 -19.63 -30.03 -48.84
N PRO A 65 -18.42 -30.35 -49.35
CA PRO A 65 -17.17 -30.07 -48.65
C PRO A 65 -17.02 -28.56 -48.46
N THR A 66 -17.37 -28.10 -47.27
CA THR A 66 -17.15 -26.73 -46.84
C THR A 66 -15.73 -26.68 -46.32
N ILE A 67 -14.85 -25.92 -46.98
CA ILE A 67 -13.53 -25.59 -46.44
C ILE A 67 -13.80 -24.83 -45.14
N GLN A 68 -13.69 -25.52 -44.00
CA GLN A 68 -13.73 -24.89 -42.69
C GLN A 68 -12.45 -24.08 -42.58
N VAL A 69 -12.54 -22.78 -42.86
CA VAL A 69 -11.55 -21.81 -42.41
C VAL A 69 -11.67 -21.83 -40.89
N GLU A 70 -10.80 -22.59 -40.25
CA GLU A 70 -10.65 -22.61 -38.80
C GLU A 70 -10.44 -21.15 -38.36
N PRO A 71 -11.37 -20.55 -37.60
CA PRO A 71 -11.16 -19.20 -37.12
C PRO A 71 -9.91 -19.26 -36.24
N GLU A 72 -8.86 -18.59 -36.69
CA GLU A 72 -7.62 -18.44 -35.93
C GLU A 72 -8.01 -17.82 -34.57
N ILE A 73 -8.04 -18.67 -33.54
CA ILE A 73 -8.37 -18.25 -32.18
C ILE A 73 -7.18 -17.38 -31.75
N ILE A 74 -7.35 -16.05 -31.85
CA ILE A 74 -6.39 -15.10 -31.31
C ILE A 74 -6.43 -15.25 -29.79
N VAL A 75 -5.61 -16.14 -29.24
CA VAL A 75 -5.37 -16.26 -27.81
C VAL A 75 -4.60 -15.01 -27.41
N SER A 76 -5.31 -13.95 -27.00
CA SER A 76 -4.68 -12.76 -26.46
C SER A 76 -3.98 -13.16 -25.16
N THR A 77 -2.65 -13.22 -25.17
CA THR A 77 -1.87 -13.44 -23.96
C THR A 77 -2.09 -12.24 -23.05
N PRO A 78 -2.56 -12.42 -21.80
CA PRO A 78 -2.84 -11.29 -20.93
C PRO A 78 -1.53 -10.51 -20.69
N VAL A 79 -1.58 -9.20 -20.93
CA VAL A 79 -0.46 -8.31 -20.59
C VAL A 79 -0.24 -8.41 -19.08
N PRO A 80 0.99 -8.67 -18.60
CA PRO A 80 1.23 -8.81 -17.18
C PRO A 80 0.82 -7.53 -16.45
N SER A 81 0.10 -7.66 -15.34
CA SER A 81 -0.21 -6.54 -14.45
C SER A 81 1.08 -5.96 -13.86
N PHE A 82 1.08 -4.68 -13.49
CA PHE A 82 2.24 -4.09 -12.82
C PHE A 82 2.45 -4.73 -11.46
N SER A 83 3.67 -5.17 -11.19
CA SER A 83 4.09 -5.71 -9.91
C SER A 83 5.48 -5.21 -9.58
N ALA A 84 5.73 -5.01 -8.28
CA ALA A 84 7.03 -4.63 -7.78
C ALA A 84 7.34 -5.37 -6.47
N THR A 85 8.62 -5.57 -6.22
CA THR A 85 9.16 -6.10 -4.98
C THR A 85 10.02 -5.03 -4.33
N MET A 86 9.92 -4.91 -3.01
CA MET A 86 10.67 -3.94 -2.23
C MET A 86 11.51 -4.69 -1.21
N ASN A 87 12.79 -4.33 -1.13
CA ASN A 87 13.69 -4.71 -0.06
C ASN A 87 14.11 -3.45 0.71
N THR A 88 14.00 -3.47 2.02
CA THR A 88 14.41 -2.37 2.89
C THR A 88 15.65 -2.77 3.67
N GLU A 89 16.53 -1.80 3.92
CA GLU A 89 17.75 -2.03 4.69
C GLU A 89 17.98 -0.84 5.61
N THR A 90 18.11 -1.14 6.91
CA THR A 90 18.36 -0.12 7.93
C THR A 90 19.79 -0.22 8.42
N LYS A 91 20.47 0.92 8.50
CA LYS A 91 21.88 0.98 8.88
C LYS A 91 22.11 1.99 10.00
N PHE A 92 22.75 1.57 11.07
CA PHE A 92 23.26 2.48 12.08
C PHE A 92 24.49 3.22 11.54
N VAL A 93 24.48 4.55 11.58
CA VAL A 93 25.56 5.39 11.04
C VAL A 93 26.34 6.17 12.12
N GLY A 94 26.01 5.96 13.40
CA GLY A 94 26.68 6.60 14.54
C GLY A 94 25.89 7.76 15.16
N ASP A 95 26.26 8.18 16.36
CA ASP A 95 25.65 9.30 17.10
C ASP A 95 24.13 9.19 17.31
N GLY A 96 23.62 7.97 17.49
CA GLY A 96 22.18 7.71 17.60
C GLY A 96 21.43 7.77 16.27
N ASN A 97 22.12 8.01 15.15
CA ASN A 97 21.51 8.15 13.84
C ASN A 97 21.48 6.82 13.07
N TRP A 98 20.38 6.67 12.34
CA TRP A 98 20.10 5.58 11.43
C TRP A 98 19.84 6.14 10.03
N THR A 99 20.14 5.35 9.01
CA THR A 99 19.64 5.55 7.66
C THR A 99 18.80 4.36 7.26
N LEU A 100 17.76 4.63 6.47
CA LEU A 100 16.92 3.61 5.88
C LEU A 100 17.00 3.74 4.36
N SER A 101 17.26 2.63 3.69
CA SER A 101 17.22 2.56 2.24
C SER A 101 16.14 1.57 1.80
N ALA A 102 15.54 1.85 0.65
CA ALA A 102 14.67 0.93 -0.03
C ALA A 102 15.13 0.75 -1.48
N ASN A 103 15.15 -0.50 -1.91
CA ASN A 103 15.42 -0.89 -3.30
C ASN A 103 14.18 -1.60 -3.83
N VAL A 104 13.63 -1.07 -4.92
CA VAL A 104 12.43 -1.58 -5.57
C VAL A 104 12.77 -2.10 -6.95
N SER A 105 12.30 -3.30 -7.26
CA SER A 105 12.37 -3.92 -8.59
C SER A 105 10.97 -4.20 -9.10
N ALA A 106 10.65 -3.73 -10.30
CA ALA A 106 9.36 -3.90 -10.94
C ALA A 106 9.44 -4.73 -12.22
N ASN A 107 8.31 -5.29 -12.65
CA ASN A 107 8.21 -6.00 -13.93
C ASN A 107 7.92 -5.06 -15.12
N LYS A 108 7.75 -3.75 -14.89
CA LYS A 108 7.58 -2.71 -15.91
C LYS A 108 8.41 -1.47 -15.58
N GLU A 109 8.60 -0.61 -16.57
CA GLU A 109 9.32 0.66 -16.40
C GLU A 109 8.64 1.58 -15.37
N ILE A 110 9.46 2.12 -14.49
CA ILE A 110 9.07 3.05 -13.43
C ILE A 110 9.17 4.47 -13.97
N LYS A 111 8.19 5.30 -13.60
CA LYS A 111 8.16 6.74 -13.86
C LYS A 111 8.58 7.54 -12.64
N SER A 112 8.07 7.18 -11.48
CA SER A 112 8.40 7.81 -10.22
C SER A 112 8.41 6.81 -9.08
N CYS A 113 9.17 7.14 -8.04
CA CYS A 113 9.34 6.34 -6.86
C CYS A 113 9.50 7.31 -5.69
N ASP A 114 8.52 7.36 -4.82
CA ASP A 114 8.47 8.26 -3.68
C ASP A 114 8.56 7.45 -2.40
N PHE A 115 9.36 7.95 -1.47
CA PHE A 115 9.63 7.31 -0.19
C PHE A 115 9.15 8.21 0.93
N GLU A 116 8.15 7.75 1.64
CA GLU A 116 7.68 8.38 2.86
C GLU A 116 8.32 7.67 4.05
N ILE A 117 9.13 8.43 4.78
CA ILE A 117 9.77 7.95 5.99
C ILE A 117 9.39 8.85 7.15
N GLY A 118 9.05 8.24 8.28
CA GLY A 118 8.63 9.00 9.43
C GLY A 118 8.10 8.15 10.56
N TYR A 119 7.43 8.83 11.48
CA TYR A 119 6.71 8.25 12.61
C TYR A 119 5.34 8.94 12.71
N PRO A 120 4.38 8.39 13.47
CA PRO A 120 3.07 9.00 13.60
C PRO A 120 3.15 10.49 13.99
N GLY A 121 2.74 11.37 13.07
CA GLY A 121 2.74 12.83 13.25
C GLY A 121 3.84 13.59 12.51
N VAL A 122 4.90 12.93 12.02
CA VAL A 122 5.98 13.55 11.25
C VAL A 122 6.40 12.63 10.10
N TRP A 123 6.19 13.08 8.87
CA TRP A 123 6.53 12.36 7.65
C TRP A 123 7.39 13.24 6.76
N ALA A 124 8.44 12.66 6.20
CA ALA A 124 9.23 13.26 5.14
C ALA A 124 9.07 12.42 3.88
N THR A 125 8.80 13.08 2.76
CA THR A 125 8.76 12.45 1.44
C THR A 125 10.04 12.76 0.70
N LYS A 126 10.68 11.73 0.15
CA LYS A 126 11.89 11.85 -0.67
C LYS A 126 11.70 11.06 -1.95
N SER A 127 11.93 11.67 -3.10
CA SER A 127 11.93 10.95 -4.37
C SER A 127 13.21 10.13 -4.51
N GLY A 128 13.06 8.90 -5.01
CA GLY A 128 14.14 7.97 -5.30
C GLY A 128 14.70 8.12 -6.70
N ASP A 129 15.90 7.56 -6.89
CA ASP A 129 16.56 7.46 -8.18
C ASP A 129 15.94 6.29 -8.97
N VAL A 130 15.37 6.61 -10.13
CA VAL A 130 14.73 5.63 -11.03
C VAL A 130 15.68 5.24 -12.16
N ALA A 131 15.90 3.94 -12.32
CA ALA A 131 16.69 3.35 -13.39
C ALA A 131 15.91 2.22 -14.06
N GLY A 132 15.14 2.56 -15.11
CA GLY A 132 14.35 1.60 -15.89
C GLY A 132 13.25 0.96 -15.04
N THR A 133 13.44 -0.31 -14.70
CA THR A 133 12.52 -1.10 -13.87
C THR A 133 12.90 -1.13 -12.39
N THR A 134 13.94 -0.40 -11.99
CA THR A 134 14.41 -0.34 -10.61
C THR A 134 14.32 1.08 -10.04
N CYS A 135 14.15 1.16 -8.73
CA CYS A 135 14.24 2.41 -7.98
C CYS A 135 15.07 2.18 -6.73
N ARG A 136 15.94 3.14 -6.40
CA ARG A 136 16.61 3.19 -5.10
C ARG A 136 16.30 4.51 -4.41
N VAL A 137 16.04 4.44 -3.11
CA VAL A 137 15.86 5.63 -2.28
C VAL A 137 16.54 5.41 -0.93
N GLU A 138 17.12 6.47 -0.39
CA GLU A 138 17.79 6.45 0.91
C GLU A 138 17.39 7.69 1.69
N SER A 139 16.97 7.49 2.94
CA SER A 139 16.63 8.58 3.84
C SER A 139 17.84 9.42 4.19
N ASP A 140 17.59 10.61 4.73
CA ASP A 140 18.64 11.34 5.44
C ASP A 140 18.92 10.66 6.79
N ARG A 141 19.81 11.24 7.59
CA ARG A 141 20.10 10.76 8.95
C ARG A 141 18.89 10.97 9.86
N LEU A 142 18.47 9.91 10.53
CA LEU A 142 17.30 9.90 11.40
C LEU A 142 17.70 9.48 12.81
N ASN A 143 17.34 10.28 13.81
CA ASN A 143 17.72 10.04 15.21
C ASN A 143 16.60 9.34 16.01
N PHE A 144 15.97 8.31 15.41
CA PHE A 144 14.78 7.69 16.01
C PHE A 144 14.74 6.18 15.79
N GLU A 145 14.36 5.43 16.83
CA GLU A 145 14.22 3.97 16.81
C GLU A 145 12.94 3.49 16.11
N TYR A 146 11.92 4.33 15.93
CA TYR A 146 10.62 3.93 15.39
C TYR A 146 10.40 4.48 13.98
N LEU A 147 11.16 3.96 13.02
CA LEU A 147 11.01 4.34 11.62
C LEU A 147 9.95 3.48 10.93
N LYS A 148 8.96 4.15 10.34
CA LYS A 148 8.04 3.56 9.37
C LYS A 148 8.42 4.05 7.99
N ALA A 149 8.37 3.15 7.03
CA ALA A 149 8.76 3.43 5.67
C ALA A 149 7.67 2.97 4.72
N TRP A 150 7.30 3.83 3.79
CA TRP A 150 6.32 3.56 2.76
C TRP A 150 6.93 3.95 1.42
N VAL A 151 6.99 3.00 0.49
CA VAL A 151 7.39 3.31 -0.88
C VAL A 151 6.15 3.30 -1.76
N LYS A 152 5.99 4.35 -2.55
CA LYS A 152 5.03 4.45 -3.64
C LYS A 152 5.78 4.47 -4.97
N VAL A 153 5.51 3.50 -5.83
CA VAL A 153 6.08 3.40 -7.17
C VAL A 153 4.99 3.54 -8.20
N THR A 154 5.21 4.42 -9.18
CA THR A 154 4.30 4.62 -10.31
C THR A 154 4.96 4.16 -11.60
N SER A 155 4.31 3.29 -12.36
CA SER A 155 4.78 2.85 -13.68
C SER A 155 4.63 3.96 -14.72
N LYS A 156 5.30 3.85 -15.88
CA LYS A 156 5.11 4.80 -16.99
C LYS A 156 3.67 4.88 -17.51
N ASN A 157 2.91 3.80 -17.33
CA ASN A 157 1.50 3.74 -17.75
C ASN A 157 0.53 4.21 -16.66
N GLY A 158 1.04 4.63 -15.50
CA GLY A 158 0.24 5.14 -14.38
C GLY A 158 -0.23 4.08 -13.39
N ASP A 159 0.22 2.83 -13.51
CA ASP A 159 -0.04 1.80 -12.50
C ASP A 159 0.70 2.14 -11.19
N VAL A 160 0.07 1.91 -10.04
CA VAL A 160 0.65 2.26 -8.73
C VAL A 160 0.89 1.01 -7.89
N PHE A 161 2.06 0.94 -7.28
CA PHE A 161 2.42 -0.03 -6.25
C PHE A 161 2.78 0.73 -4.96
N GLU A 162 2.15 0.38 -3.86
CA GLU A 162 2.44 0.94 -2.53
C GLU A 162 2.75 -0.20 -1.57
N LYS A 163 3.86 -0.09 -0.84
CA LYS A 163 4.21 -1.05 0.21
C LYS A 163 4.86 -0.34 1.38
N GLY A 164 4.30 -0.60 2.56
CA GLY A 164 4.88 -0.22 3.84
C GLY A 164 5.78 -1.33 4.39
N ASP A 165 6.86 -0.94 5.06
CA ASP A 165 7.65 -1.80 5.92
C ASP A 165 7.76 -1.19 7.32
N HIS A 166 7.77 -2.06 8.33
CA HIS A 166 7.98 -1.71 9.72
C HIS A 166 9.22 -2.47 10.18
N PRO A 167 10.42 -1.89 9.99
CA PRO A 167 11.67 -2.58 10.30
C PRO A 167 11.86 -2.86 11.81
N TYR A 168 10.99 -2.35 12.69
CA TYR A 168 11.11 -2.49 14.14
C TYR A 168 9.81 -2.97 14.80
N ASN A 169 9.96 -4.00 15.65
CA ASN A 169 8.99 -4.50 16.62
C ASN A 169 9.73 -4.80 17.92
#